data_AF-A0A976A089-F1
#
_entry.id   AF-A0A976A089-F1
#
_cell.length_a   1.000
_cell.length_b   1.000
_cell.length_c   1.000
_cell.angle_alpha   90.00
_cell.angle_beta   90.00
_cell.angle_gamma   90.00
#
_symmetry.space_group_name_H-M   'P 1'
#
loop_
_entity.id
_entity.type
_entity.pdbx_description
1 polymer ?
#
loop_
_entity_poly.entity_id
_entity_poly.type
_entity_poly.pdbx_seq_one_letter_code
_entity_poly.pdbx_strand_id
1 'polypeptide(L)'
;MTRAMPRSRARVCLRACPSACSSAPRGYVLIIGLLFLLILSLLSVTMFRGFGLQEKIAGNTREKQRAFEAAQGALQYGEWWLGQGNGSAGAACNAVIDANDPANLQVCANALADPVNLPWTPARADYLPPSMTLAGADRPVGVNGNDIRYTRAPSLYIHYLGLSPDGLSMLFRVTGAGYGGSDGTAAVVQSTYQLGAGTKDLGKE
;
A
#
# COMPACT_ATOMS: atom_id res chain seq x y z
N MET A 1 -41.27 87.36 -20.33
CA MET A 1 -42.08 86.23 -20.85
C MET A 1 -41.84 85.03 -19.94
N THR A 2 -42.94 84.39 -19.50
CA THR A 2 -43.04 82.96 -19.09
C THR A 2 -42.13 82.42 -17.97
N ARG A 3 -42.53 81.51 -17.09
CA ARG A 3 -43.79 80.97 -16.55
C ARG A 3 -43.29 79.96 -15.49
N ALA A 4 -43.93 79.92 -14.32
CA ALA A 4 -44.11 78.80 -13.39
C ALA A 4 -43.13 77.60 -13.38
N MET A 5 -42.61 77.27 -12.17
CA MET A 5 -42.90 75.97 -11.56
C MET A 5 -42.72 75.99 -10.02
N PRO A 6 -43.67 75.42 -9.25
CA PRO A 6 -43.68 75.50 -7.79
C PRO A 6 -42.84 74.39 -7.12
N ARG A 7 -42.21 74.72 -5.99
CA ARG A 7 -41.64 73.77 -5.04
C ARG A 7 -42.77 72.95 -4.38
N SER A 8 -42.93 71.71 -4.80
CA SER A 8 -43.75 70.71 -4.10
C SER A 8 -43.04 70.29 -2.81
N ARG A 9 -43.47 70.83 -1.67
CA ARG A 9 -43.16 70.27 -0.34
C ARG A 9 -44.18 69.16 -0.07
N ALA A 10 -43.79 67.92 -0.34
CA ALA A 10 -44.52 66.76 0.13
C ALA A 10 -44.45 66.72 1.67
N ARG A 11 -45.55 67.06 2.33
CA ARG A 11 -45.83 66.63 3.70
C ARG A 11 -46.17 65.15 3.63
N VAL A 12 -45.27 64.30 4.10
CA VAL A 12 -45.66 62.96 4.55
C VAL A 12 -45.68 63.02 6.07
N CYS A 13 -46.90 63.01 6.61
CA CYS A 13 -47.18 62.88 8.02
C CYS A 13 -46.54 61.59 8.55
N LEU A 14 -45.67 61.71 9.56
CA LEU A 14 -45.49 60.65 10.54
C LEU A 14 -46.88 60.33 11.14
N ARG A 15 -47.34 59.10 10.95
CA ARG A 15 -48.40 58.54 11.78
C ARG A 15 -47.96 57.17 12.28
N ALA A 16 -48.13 57.04 13.59
CA ALA A 16 -47.70 55.94 14.43
C ALA A 16 -48.05 54.55 13.90
N CYS A 17 -47.19 53.59 14.26
CA CYS A 17 -47.44 52.15 14.23
C CYS A 17 -48.80 51.85 14.88
N PRO A 18 -49.57 50.92 14.35
CA PRO A 18 -49.63 49.65 15.07
C PRO A 18 -49.78 48.46 14.12
N SER A 19 -48.94 47.44 14.26
CA SER A 19 -49.26 46.03 14.02
C SER A 19 -48.00 45.17 14.19
N ALA A 20 -47.39 45.21 15.38
CA ALA A 20 -46.83 43.97 15.90
C ALA A 20 -48.03 43.10 16.29
N CYS A 21 -48.71 42.52 15.30
CA CYS A 21 -49.57 41.38 15.55
C CYS A 21 -48.62 40.21 15.80
N SER A 22 -48.11 40.14 17.03
CA SER A 22 -47.51 38.93 17.56
C SER A 22 -48.63 37.91 17.66
N SER A 23 -48.96 37.28 16.53
CA SER A 23 -49.60 35.97 16.57
C SER A 23 -48.59 35.08 17.27
N ALA A 24 -48.85 34.80 18.55
CA ALA A 24 -47.98 33.96 19.36
C ALA A 24 -47.70 32.68 18.57
N PRO A 25 -46.44 32.41 18.17
CA PRO A 25 -46.12 31.18 17.49
C PRO A 25 -46.50 30.04 18.44
N ARG A 26 -47.60 29.38 18.10
CA ARG A 26 -48.10 28.18 18.77
C ARG A 26 -46.93 27.22 18.89
N GLY A 27 -46.71 26.64 20.07
CA GLY A 27 -45.54 25.85 20.49
C GLY A 27 -45.16 24.61 19.65
N TYR A 28 -45.66 24.51 18.42
CA TYR A 28 -45.42 23.47 17.45
C TYR A 28 -44.09 23.63 16.69
N VAL A 29 -43.58 24.87 16.53
CA VAL A 29 -42.29 25.12 15.84
C VAL A 29 -41.13 24.43 16.55
N LEU A 30 -41.14 24.41 17.89
CA LEU A 30 -40.10 23.77 18.69
C LEU A 30 -40.14 22.24 18.54
N ILE A 31 -41.34 21.66 18.42
CA ILE A 31 -41.55 20.22 18.21
C ILE A 31 -41.03 19.80 16.83
N ILE A 32 -41.36 20.56 15.78
CA ILE A 32 -40.85 20.31 14.43
C ILE A 32 -39.32 20.47 14.37
N GLY A 33 -38.76 21.50 15.02
CA GLY A 33 -37.32 21.71 15.10
C GLY A 33 -36.59 20.56 15.79
N LEU A 34 -37.15 20.03 16.89
CA LEU A 34 -36.61 18.85 17.57
C LEU A 34 -36.67 17.59 16.69
N LEU A 35 -37.76 17.40 15.95
CA LEU A 35 -37.91 16.27 15.03
C LEU A 35 -36.86 16.32 13.91
N PHE A 36 -36.65 17.49 13.29
CA PHE A 36 -35.61 17.65 12.28
C PHE A 36 -34.21 17.42 12.84
N LEU A 37 -33.89 17.96 14.02
CA LEU A 37 -32.61 17.71 14.69
C LEU A 37 -32.40 16.21 14.97
N LEU A 38 -33.44 15.50 15.39
CA LEU A 38 -33.39 14.07 15.65
C LEU A 38 -33.12 13.27 14.35
N ILE A 39 -33.80 13.62 13.26
CA ILE A 39 -33.60 12.99 11.95
C ILE A 39 -32.18 13.23 11.45
N LEU A 40 -31.68 14.47 11.51
CA LEU A 40 -30.31 14.81 11.11
C LEU A 40 -29.27 14.06 11.95
N SER A 41 -29.48 13.96 13.26
CA SER A 41 -28.59 13.21 14.15
C SER A 41 -28.50 11.73 13.77
N LEU A 42 -29.65 11.08 13.52
CA LEU A 42 -29.68 9.68 13.10
C LEU A 42 -28.98 9.46 11.75
N LEU A 43 -29.15 10.38 10.79
CA LEU A 43 -28.43 10.37 9.52
C LEU A 43 -26.91 10.54 9.70
N SER A 44 -26.48 11.42 10.60
CA SER A 44 -25.04 11.59 10.89
C SER A 44 -24.43 10.35 11.54
N VAL A 45 -25.12 9.71 12.49
CA VAL A 45 -24.61 8.52 13.20
C VAL A 45 -24.43 7.32 12.26
N THR A 46 -25.32 7.12 11.29
CA THR A 46 -25.18 6.02 10.31
C THR A 46 -23.98 6.23 9.40
N MET A 47 -23.69 7.47 8.98
CA MET A 47 -22.50 7.82 8.20
C MET A 47 -21.20 7.55 8.99
N PHE A 48 -21.14 7.92 10.27
CA PHE A 48 -19.96 7.69 11.12
C PHE A 48 -19.61 6.21 11.30
N ARG A 49 -20.61 5.34 11.40
CA ARG A 49 -20.37 3.88 11.45
C ARG A 49 -19.76 3.34 10.16
N GLY A 50 -20.09 3.92 9.01
CA GLY A 50 -19.50 3.56 7.71
C GLY A 50 -18.02 3.94 7.60
N PHE A 51 -17.64 5.12 8.09
CA PHE A 51 -16.25 5.59 8.04
C PHE A 51 -15.28 4.69 8.84
N GLY A 52 -15.69 4.18 10.01
CA GLY A 52 -14.84 3.30 10.81
C GLY A 52 -14.54 1.95 10.15
N LEU A 53 -15.46 1.40 9.34
CA LEU A 53 -15.19 0.18 8.57
C LEU A 53 -14.25 0.46 7.39
N GLN A 54 -14.44 1.58 6.70
CA GLN A 54 -13.57 2.00 5.60
C GLN A 54 -12.14 2.26 6.07
N GLU A 55 -11.96 2.85 7.25
CA GLU A 55 -10.65 3.05 7.86
C GLU A 55 -9.91 1.72 8.08
N LYS A 56 -10.59 0.69 8.60
CA LYS A 56 -10.01 -0.65 8.79
C LYS A 56 -9.65 -1.33 7.47
N ILE A 57 -10.50 -1.20 6.46
CA ILE A 57 -10.22 -1.74 5.11
C ILE A 57 -9.02 -1.01 4.48
N ALA A 58 -8.97 0.31 4.61
CA ALA A 58 -7.85 1.12 4.14
C ALA A 58 -6.54 0.77 4.87
N GLY A 59 -6.60 0.55 6.18
CA GLY A 59 -5.47 0.08 6.99
C GLY A 59 -4.94 -1.28 6.56
N ASN A 60 -5.83 -2.28 6.43
CA ASN A 60 -5.46 -3.63 5.99
C ASN A 60 -4.92 -3.62 4.54
N THR A 61 -5.55 -2.85 3.66
CA THR A 61 -5.09 -2.72 2.26
C THR A 61 -3.70 -2.08 2.22
N ARG A 62 -3.47 -1.02 2.98
CA ARG A 62 -2.16 -0.36 3.08
C ARG A 62 -1.08 -1.32 3.58
N GLU A 63 -1.40 -2.15 4.57
CA GLU A 63 -0.47 -3.14 5.12
C GLU A 63 -0.13 -4.24 4.10
N LYS A 64 -1.12 -4.71 3.35
CA LYS A 64 -0.91 -5.66 2.25
C LYS A 64 -0.07 -5.08 1.12
N GLN A 65 -0.33 -3.82 0.73
CA GLN A 65 0.47 -3.15 -0.29
C GLN A 65 1.93 -3.00 0.14
N ARG A 66 2.17 -2.67 1.41
CA ARG A 66 3.52 -2.59 1.99
C ARG A 66 4.24 -3.95 1.93
N ALA A 67 3.59 -5.02 2.34
CA ALA A 67 4.16 -6.36 2.27
C ALA A 67 4.48 -6.77 0.82
N PHE A 68 3.60 -6.40 -0.12
CA PHE A 68 3.80 -6.65 -1.55
C PHE A 68 4.98 -5.86 -2.13
N GLU A 69 5.10 -4.58 -1.81
CA GLU A 69 6.23 -3.74 -2.22
C GLU A 69 7.57 -4.32 -1.72
N ALA A 70 7.62 -4.75 -0.45
CA ALA A 70 8.80 -5.42 0.10
C ALA A 70 9.13 -6.73 -0.64
N ALA A 71 8.12 -7.52 -1.00
CA ALA A 71 8.29 -8.76 -1.76
C ALA A 71 8.81 -8.48 -3.18
N GLN A 72 8.28 -7.45 -3.84
CA GLN A 72 8.75 -6.99 -5.16
C GLN A 72 10.19 -6.50 -5.12
N GLY A 73 10.58 -5.74 -4.08
CA GLY A 73 11.96 -5.28 -3.91
C GLY A 73 12.95 -6.45 -3.79
N ALA A 74 12.60 -7.49 -3.04
CA ALA A 74 13.44 -8.70 -2.94
C ALA A 74 13.49 -9.49 -4.26
N LEU A 75 12.37 -9.57 -5.00
CA LEU A 75 12.33 -10.21 -6.31
C LEU A 75 13.21 -9.46 -7.32
N GLN A 76 13.07 -8.13 -7.40
CA GLN A 76 13.85 -7.29 -8.30
C GLN A 76 15.35 -7.39 -8.00
N TYR A 77 15.72 -7.49 -6.73
CA TYR A 77 17.11 -7.72 -6.32
C TYR A 77 17.64 -9.08 -6.80
N GLY A 78 16.85 -10.14 -6.68
CA GLY A 78 17.21 -11.46 -7.20
C GLY A 78 17.37 -11.48 -8.73
N GLU A 79 16.49 -10.79 -9.46
CA GLU A 79 16.60 -10.65 -10.92
C GLU A 79 17.83 -9.83 -11.33
N TRP A 80 18.12 -8.73 -10.63
CA TRP A 80 19.34 -7.95 -10.86
C TRP A 80 20.60 -8.81 -10.67
N TRP A 81 20.64 -9.62 -9.60
CA TRP A 81 21.76 -10.51 -9.31
C TRP A 81 21.94 -11.60 -10.38
N LEU A 82 20.84 -12.19 -10.87
CA LEU A 82 20.86 -13.11 -12.02
C LEU A 82 21.35 -12.42 -13.30
N GLY A 83 20.93 -11.18 -13.52
CA GLY A 83 21.35 -10.35 -14.65
C GLY A 83 22.85 -10.01 -14.68
N GLN A 84 23.56 -10.15 -13.55
CA GLN A 84 25.03 -10.00 -13.51
C GLN A 84 25.78 -11.22 -14.08
N GLY A 85 25.08 -12.26 -14.56
CA GLY A 85 25.70 -13.47 -15.09
C GLY A 85 25.93 -14.56 -14.05
N ASN A 86 25.32 -14.45 -12.85
CA ASN A 86 25.41 -15.45 -11.79
C ASN A 86 24.45 -16.65 -11.98
N GLY A 87 24.02 -16.90 -13.22
CA GLY A 87 23.17 -18.04 -13.57
C GLY A 87 23.95 -19.35 -13.46
N SER A 88 23.45 -20.29 -12.65
CA SER A 88 24.04 -21.63 -12.46
C SER A 88 22.93 -22.66 -12.30
N ALA A 89 23.22 -23.94 -12.56
CA ALA A 89 22.30 -25.05 -12.25
C ALA A 89 21.94 -25.15 -10.76
N GLY A 90 22.67 -24.41 -9.92
CA GLY A 90 22.38 -24.23 -8.50
C GLY A 90 22.95 -25.33 -7.61
N ALA A 91 22.91 -25.09 -6.31
CA ALA A 91 23.27 -26.04 -5.26
C ALA A 91 22.03 -26.41 -4.44
N ALA A 92 22.13 -27.45 -3.61
CA ALA A 92 21.06 -27.79 -2.67
C ALA A 92 20.98 -26.72 -1.57
N CYS A 93 19.95 -25.88 -1.61
CA CYS A 93 19.71 -24.86 -0.61
C CYS A 93 19.11 -25.50 0.65
N ASN A 94 19.90 -25.53 1.72
CA ASN A 94 19.52 -26.14 3.01
C ASN A 94 19.66 -25.19 4.22
N ALA A 95 20.02 -23.93 3.98
CA ALA A 95 20.27 -22.95 5.03
C ALA A 95 19.70 -21.58 4.67
N VAL A 96 19.48 -20.77 5.70
CA VAL A 96 19.20 -19.34 5.55
C VAL A 96 20.50 -18.63 5.21
N ILE A 97 20.49 -17.82 4.16
CA ILE A 97 21.65 -17.00 3.76
C ILE A 97 21.29 -15.52 3.83
N ASP A 98 22.26 -14.69 4.21
CA ASP A 98 22.12 -13.24 4.17
C ASP A 98 22.40 -12.75 2.75
N ALA A 99 21.36 -12.25 2.09
CA ALA A 99 21.41 -11.73 0.72
C ALA A 99 21.86 -10.26 0.65
N ASN A 100 22.27 -9.65 1.75
CA ASN A 100 22.83 -8.29 1.74
C ASN A 100 24.19 -8.27 1.02
N ASP A 101 24.94 -9.37 1.14
CA ASP A 101 26.17 -9.59 0.40
C ASP A 101 25.87 -10.40 -0.87
N PRO A 102 26.04 -9.81 -2.08
CA PRO A 102 25.70 -10.49 -3.33
C PRO A 102 26.55 -11.74 -3.60
N ALA A 103 27.64 -11.95 -2.87
CA ALA A 103 28.49 -13.13 -2.97
C ALA A 103 27.90 -14.37 -2.27
N ASN A 104 27.03 -14.17 -1.27
CA ASN A 104 26.40 -15.27 -0.53
C ASN A 104 25.15 -15.82 -1.24
N LEU A 105 24.61 -15.04 -2.20
CA LEU A 105 23.49 -15.45 -3.03
C LEU A 105 23.88 -16.64 -3.90
N GLN A 106 22.96 -17.59 -3.99
CA GLN A 106 23.12 -18.79 -4.80
C GLN A 106 21.78 -19.20 -5.40
N VAL A 107 21.86 -19.90 -6.53
CA VAL A 107 20.70 -20.55 -7.14
C VAL A 107 20.45 -21.89 -6.44
N CYS A 108 19.18 -22.21 -6.19
CA CYS A 108 18.74 -23.45 -5.57
C CYS A 108 18.32 -24.49 -6.61
N ALA A 109 18.92 -25.66 -6.56
CA ALA A 109 18.55 -26.82 -7.38
C ALA A 109 17.26 -27.50 -6.86
N ASN A 110 16.97 -27.39 -5.56
CA ASN A 110 15.74 -27.91 -4.96
C ASN A 110 14.56 -26.95 -5.16
N ALA A 111 13.41 -27.52 -5.54
CA ALA A 111 12.16 -26.78 -5.60
C ALA A 111 11.69 -26.41 -4.20
N LEU A 112 11.08 -25.23 -4.07
CA LEU A 112 10.45 -24.81 -2.83
C LEU A 112 9.16 -25.63 -2.61
N ALA A 113 9.09 -26.38 -1.52
CA ALA A 113 7.98 -27.31 -1.25
C ALA A 113 6.63 -26.59 -1.13
N ASP A 114 6.60 -25.47 -0.39
CA ASP A 114 5.41 -24.65 -0.18
C ASP A 114 5.75 -23.16 -0.28
N PRO A 115 5.36 -22.46 -1.35
CA PRO A 115 5.61 -21.02 -1.47
C PRO A 115 4.72 -20.17 -0.56
N VAL A 116 3.59 -20.70 -0.09
CA VAL A 116 2.56 -19.96 0.65
C VAL A 116 2.80 -19.94 2.17
N ASN A 117 3.46 -20.97 2.71
CA ASN A 117 3.74 -21.07 4.14
C ASN A 117 5.05 -20.37 4.46
N LEU A 118 4.95 -19.22 5.13
CA LEU A 118 6.09 -18.41 5.54
C LEU A 118 6.33 -18.56 7.05
N PRO A 119 7.60 -18.53 7.51
CA PRO A 119 8.84 -18.45 6.75
C PRO A 119 9.16 -19.73 5.97
N TRP A 120 9.79 -19.56 4.80
CA TRP A 120 10.38 -20.69 4.08
C TRP A 120 11.51 -21.31 4.91
N THR A 121 11.40 -22.60 5.15
CA THR A 121 12.39 -23.42 5.87
C THR A 121 12.66 -24.69 5.07
N PRO A 122 13.88 -25.24 5.08
CA PRO A 122 15.06 -24.78 5.83
C PRO A 122 15.86 -23.66 5.13
N ALA A 123 15.57 -23.36 3.87
CA ALA A 123 16.39 -22.44 3.07
C ALA A 123 15.62 -21.25 2.51
N ARG A 124 16.25 -20.08 2.60
CA ARG A 124 15.79 -18.81 2.07
C ARG A 124 16.96 -17.82 2.07
N ALA A 125 16.85 -16.76 1.29
CA ALA A 125 17.84 -15.70 1.26
C ALA A 125 17.22 -14.40 1.76
N ASP A 126 17.64 -13.91 2.92
CA ASP A 126 17.04 -12.73 3.57
C ASP A 126 17.76 -11.46 3.09
N TYR A 127 17.04 -10.55 2.42
CA TYR A 127 17.58 -9.30 1.88
C TYR A 127 17.01 -8.11 2.65
N LEU A 128 17.85 -7.36 3.36
CA LEU A 128 17.41 -6.18 4.10
C LEU A 128 17.89 -4.92 3.38
N PRO A 129 17.04 -4.26 2.57
CA PRO A 129 17.45 -3.02 1.91
C PRO A 129 17.76 -1.93 2.95
N PRO A 130 18.74 -1.05 2.69
CA PRO A 130 19.25 -0.09 3.68
C PRO A 130 18.21 0.95 4.15
N SER A 131 17.12 1.13 3.38
CA SER A 131 16.00 2.03 3.67
C SER A 131 14.88 1.40 4.51
N MET A 132 14.96 0.11 4.82
CA MET A 132 13.93 -0.63 5.55
C MET A 132 14.31 -0.79 7.02
N THR A 133 13.36 -0.48 7.93
CA THR A 133 13.56 -0.61 9.37
C THR A 133 12.76 -1.80 9.92
N LEU A 134 13.46 -2.70 10.61
CA LEU A 134 12.84 -3.85 11.29
C LEU A 134 12.37 -3.44 12.68
N ALA A 135 11.25 -4.01 13.12
CA ALA A 135 10.62 -3.71 14.40
C ALA A 135 11.53 -3.99 15.62
N GLY A 136 12.58 -4.79 15.45
CA GLY A 136 13.58 -5.12 16.48
C GLY A 136 15.03 -4.72 16.15
N ALA A 137 15.27 -3.86 15.15
CA ALA A 137 16.62 -3.34 14.93
C ALA A 137 16.96 -2.26 15.96
N ASP A 138 18.13 -2.34 16.60
CA ASP A 138 18.73 -1.38 17.56
C ASP A 138 19.02 0.02 16.95
N ARG A 139 18.26 0.46 15.94
CA ARG A 139 18.36 1.80 15.37
C ARG A 139 17.45 2.76 16.13
N PRO A 140 17.94 3.98 16.47
CA PRO A 140 17.13 4.96 17.13
C PRO A 140 15.92 5.29 16.26
N VAL A 141 14.75 5.08 16.86
CA VAL A 141 13.44 5.45 16.34
C VAL A 141 13.54 6.87 15.80
N GLY A 142 13.21 7.06 14.52
CA GLY A 142 12.94 8.41 14.01
C GLY A 142 11.92 9.05 14.95
N VAL A 143 12.28 10.23 15.48
CA VAL A 143 11.77 10.91 16.70
C VAL A 143 10.23 11.10 16.77
N ASN A 144 9.47 10.61 15.79
CA ASN A 144 8.04 10.86 15.62
C ASN A 144 7.16 9.61 15.52
N GLY A 145 7.62 8.39 15.82
CA GLY A 145 6.76 7.19 15.89
C GLY A 145 6.03 6.81 14.58
N ASN A 146 6.30 7.53 13.50
CA ASN A 146 5.65 7.44 12.19
C ASN A 146 6.45 6.59 11.18
N ASP A 147 7.47 5.88 11.68
CA ASP A 147 8.35 5.07 10.83
C ASP A 147 7.65 3.77 10.41
N ILE A 148 7.76 3.43 9.13
CA ILE A 148 7.15 2.23 8.55
C ILE A 148 7.97 1.02 9.02
N ARG A 149 7.53 0.42 10.12
CA ARG A 149 8.17 -0.77 10.69
C ARG A 149 7.69 -2.05 10.01
N TYR A 150 8.64 -2.93 9.79
CA TYR A 150 8.43 -4.28 9.28
C TYR A 150 8.78 -5.31 10.35
N THR A 151 8.02 -6.39 10.43
CA THR A 151 8.27 -7.45 11.43
C THR A 151 9.55 -8.24 11.12
N ARG A 152 9.85 -8.46 9.82
CA ARG A 152 10.99 -9.25 9.35
C ARG A 152 11.49 -8.74 7.99
N ALA A 153 12.76 -9.00 7.69
CA ALA A 153 13.34 -8.75 6.37
C ALA A 153 12.62 -9.59 5.30
N PRO A 154 12.49 -9.08 4.06
CA PRO A 154 11.95 -9.85 2.98
C PRO A 154 12.94 -10.96 2.61
N SER A 155 12.38 -12.09 2.16
CA SER A 155 13.14 -13.27 1.79
C SER A 155 12.97 -13.55 0.30
N LEU A 156 14.04 -13.94 -0.37
CA LEU A 156 14.03 -14.36 -1.77
C LEU A 156 14.49 -15.82 -1.89
N TYR A 157 14.05 -16.46 -2.96
CA TYR A 157 14.38 -17.84 -3.29
C TYR A 157 14.46 -17.97 -4.80
N ILE A 158 15.63 -18.37 -5.31
CA ILE A 158 15.87 -18.53 -6.74
C ILE A 158 15.97 -20.01 -7.03
N HIS A 159 15.05 -20.56 -7.81
CA HIS A 159 15.03 -21.96 -8.20
C HIS A 159 15.39 -22.14 -9.67
N TYR A 160 16.29 -23.06 -9.98
CA TYR A 160 16.59 -23.45 -11.35
C TYR A 160 15.53 -24.41 -11.89
N LEU A 161 14.82 -24.02 -12.95
CA LEU A 161 13.77 -24.82 -13.58
C LEU A 161 14.31 -25.77 -14.65
N GLY A 162 15.47 -25.47 -15.24
CA GLY A 162 16.07 -26.27 -16.30
C GLY A 162 16.54 -25.44 -17.50
N LEU A 163 16.91 -26.15 -18.57
CA LEU A 163 17.21 -25.55 -19.87
C LEU A 163 15.94 -25.45 -20.71
N SER A 164 15.85 -24.38 -21.52
CA SER A 164 14.86 -24.26 -22.60
C SER A 164 15.02 -25.39 -23.63
N PRO A 165 13.98 -25.75 -24.42
CA PRO A 165 14.07 -26.81 -25.43
C PRO A 165 15.24 -26.67 -26.42
N ASP A 166 15.71 -25.44 -26.63
CA ASP A 166 16.85 -25.14 -27.50
C ASP A 166 18.22 -25.38 -26.83
N GLY A 167 18.27 -25.71 -25.53
CA GLY A 167 19.50 -25.93 -24.76
C GLY A 167 20.36 -24.69 -24.51
N LEU A 168 20.01 -23.54 -25.12
CA LEU A 168 20.82 -22.31 -25.14
C LEU A 168 20.46 -21.30 -24.04
N SER A 169 19.41 -21.57 -23.27
CA SER A 169 18.96 -20.68 -22.21
C SER A 169 18.55 -21.43 -20.96
N MET A 170 18.94 -20.88 -19.82
CA MET A 170 18.62 -21.36 -18.48
C MET A 170 17.39 -20.61 -17.97
N LEU A 171 16.42 -21.37 -17.45
CA LEU A 171 15.20 -20.84 -16.89
C LEU A 171 15.26 -20.88 -15.37
N PHE A 172 14.96 -19.74 -14.74
CA PHE A 172 14.98 -19.55 -13.30
C PHE A 172 13.61 -19.08 -12.83
N ARG A 173 13.17 -19.55 -11.67
CA ARG A 173 12.03 -19.00 -10.95
C ARG A 173 12.53 -18.22 -9.76
N VAL A 174 12.30 -16.92 -9.75
CA VAL A 174 12.60 -16.04 -8.62
C VAL A 174 11.32 -15.87 -7.81
N THR A 175 11.35 -16.27 -6.55
CA THR A 175 10.25 -16.09 -5.60
C THR A 175 10.70 -15.07 -4.56
N GLY A 176 9.95 -13.99 -4.38
CA GLY A 176 10.16 -13.00 -3.32
C GLY A 176 9.02 -13.07 -2.32
N ALA A 177 9.32 -12.97 -1.04
CA ALA A 177 8.33 -12.86 0.02
C ALA A 177 8.65 -11.65 0.90
N GLY A 178 7.63 -10.86 1.19
CA GLY A 178 7.72 -9.68 2.03
C GLY A 178 6.75 -9.80 3.19
N TYR A 179 7.13 -9.19 4.31
CA TYR A 179 6.30 -9.10 5.50
C TYR A 179 5.84 -7.66 5.68
N GLY A 180 4.68 -7.47 6.31
CA GLY A 180 4.22 -6.17 6.76
C GLY A 180 4.70 -5.85 8.19
N GLY A 181 4.02 -4.93 8.84
CA GLY A 181 4.18 -4.57 10.25
C GLY A 181 3.64 -5.63 11.23
N SER A 182 3.07 -6.73 10.75
CA SER A 182 2.65 -7.88 11.57
C SER A 182 3.04 -9.20 10.91
N ASP A 183 3.33 -10.24 11.71
CA ASP A 183 3.71 -11.57 11.21
C ASP A 183 2.61 -12.26 10.39
N GLY A 184 1.35 -11.88 10.60
CA GLY A 184 0.20 -12.39 9.85
C GLY A 184 -0.04 -11.70 8.52
N THR A 185 0.67 -10.62 8.20
CA THR A 185 0.55 -9.93 6.91
C THR A 185 1.79 -10.17 6.08
N ALA A 186 1.69 -11.09 5.13
CA ALA A 186 2.78 -11.39 4.21
C ALA A 186 2.28 -11.49 2.77
N ALA A 187 3.17 -11.22 1.83
CA ALA A 187 2.91 -11.30 0.40
C ALA A 187 4.02 -12.11 -0.26
N VAL A 188 3.65 -12.96 -1.22
CA VAL A 188 4.58 -13.77 -2.02
C VAL A 188 4.38 -13.44 -3.49
N VAL A 189 5.47 -13.16 -4.18
CA VAL A 189 5.51 -12.87 -5.61
C VAL A 189 6.45 -13.83 -6.31
N GLN A 190 6.09 -14.22 -7.53
CA GLN A 190 6.87 -15.14 -8.35
C GLN A 190 7.06 -14.58 -9.75
N SER A 191 8.30 -14.62 -10.22
CA SER A 191 8.70 -14.27 -11.59
C SER A 191 9.51 -15.42 -12.17
N THR A 192 9.41 -15.60 -13.49
CA THR A 192 10.25 -16.56 -14.22
C THR A 192 11.17 -15.76 -15.13
N TYR A 193 12.48 -15.96 -14.95
CA TYR A 193 13.53 -15.24 -15.65
C TYR A 193 14.30 -16.22 -16.55
N GLN A 194 14.60 -15.80 -17.78
CA GLN A 194 15.35 -16.60 -18.74
C GLN A 194 16.69 -15.93 -19.01
N LEU A 195 17.78 -16.66 -18.78
CA LEU A 195 19.13 -16.24 -19.15
C LEU A 195 19.54 -17.00 -20.42
N GLY A 196 19.75 -16.28 -21.51
CA GLY A 196 20.28 -16.83 -22.76
C GLY A 196 21.74 -16.42 -22.97
N ALA A 197 22.55 -17.32 -23.55
CA ALA A 197 23.89 -16.94 -24.00
C ALA A 197 23.81 -16.01 -25.22
N GLY A 198 24.45 -14.84 -25.14
CA GLY A 198 24.46 -13.83 -26.22
C GLY A 198 25.26 -14.22 -27.47
N THR A 199 25.94 -15.36 -27.46
CA THR A 199 26.69 -15.89 -28.61
C THR A 199 26.17 -17.28 -28.96
N LYS A 200 25.33 -17.35 -30.00
CA LYS A 200 24.99 -18.60 -30.68
C LYS A 200 26.10 -18.87 -31.70
N ASP A 201 26.94 -19.86 -31.43
CA ASP A 201 27.94 -20.32 -32.40
C ASP A 201 27.18 -20.90 -33.61
N LEU A 202 27.08 -20.09 -34.68
CA LEU A 202 26.65 -20.54 -35.98
C LEU A 202 27.85 -21.26 -36.56
N GLY A 203 27.96 -22.56 -36.26
CA GLY A 203 29.07 -23.39 -36.71
C GLY A 203 29.50 -23.03 -38.12
N LYS A 204 30.81 -22.80 -38.28
CA LYS A 204 31.43 -22.48 -39.57
C LYS A 204 31.12 -23.64 -40.53
N GLU A 205 30.28 -23.38 -41.54
CA GLU A 205 30.18 -24.22 -42.73
C GLU A 205 31.48 -24.17 -43.54
#